data_AF-A0A5E4QJ31-F1
#
_entry.id   AF-A0A5E4QJ31-F1
#
_cell.length_a   1.000
_cell.length_b   1.000
_cell.length_c   1.000
_cell.angle_alpha   90.00
_cell.angle_beta   90.00
_cell.angle_gamma   90.00
#
_symmetry.space_group_name_H-M   'P 1'
#
loop_
_entity.id
_entity.type
_entity.pdbx_description
1 polymer ?
#
loop_
_entity_poly.entity_id
_entity_poly.type
_entity_poly.pdbx_seq_one_letter_code
_entity_poly.pdbx_strand_id
1 'polypeptide(L)'
;MALCYQKHPFEIETEDRLTTINTKIFEIKKKIQLSENEAEKKQNNDLIDTLKKEIKLRLHELNLAKEVLSNEEAEVKKYLNDKGSKKKRLKELEKEYEKLLIESTKSDLVKSKITTRAKKHISHLENEIHTVLIQWTEAELVKKKYSSIRQALREDSVKFESSLANMRARATAATAAEAARAHDAEHARAAERAYFAQRFDERRRELEKLEKRIFPPPLRAVRQESVGSTEGVTEAEEVFDRFRAQRETSVRLNYLQQTTEEEKLQLEQAQTSLIAELEGYKFASVKEKDEGQEEITNLKGMIEEEGELYRKLEKEVEELDTFLLEIKRLLYELCKMLDVIPDPPTPEWTAEARDIQEIIQVLSIRYEKARIRTEAILEKQKDTAVIMHPEGIRQATTDLQGAGAPGATSDEEEDIPSRCYLKRQAQLIVDTKCRRKGFRPPYPRK
;
A
#
# COMPACT_ATOMS: atom_id res chain seq x y z
N MET A 1 66.34 16.68 43.07
CA MET A 1 66.46 17.58 44.24
C MET A 1 67.36 16.89 45.25
N ALA A 2 68.62 17.32 45.33
CA ALA A 2 69.55 16.84 46.33
C ALA A 2 69.13 17.45 47.68
N LEU A 3 68.42 16.68 48.50
CA LEU A 3 68.12 17.09 49.87
C LEU A 3 69.41 16.91 50.67
N CYS A 4 70.01 18.05 51.02
CA CYS A 4 71.07 18.16 51.99
C CYS A 4 70.53 17.59 53.31
N TYR A 5 70.94 16.37 53.69
CA TYR A 5 70.67 15.82 55.02
C TYR A 5 71.50 16.63 56.02
N GLN A 6 70.97 17.78 56.45
CA GLN A 6 71.40 18.40 57.68
C GLN A 6 71.09 17.40 58.79
N LYS A 7 72.14 16.81 59.39
CA LYS A 7 72.01 16.00 60.60
C LYS A 7 71.12 16.75 61.59
N HIS A 8 70.17 16.03 62.19
CA HIS A 8 69.20 16.63 63.09
C HIS A 8 69.97 17.31 64.26
N PRO A 9 69.63 18.54 64.69
CA PRO A 9 70.35 19.24 65.75
C PRO A 9 70.55 18.41 67.03
N PHE A 10 69.61 17.50 67.29
CA PHE A 10 69.64 16.56 68.41
C PHE A 10 70.70 15.44 68.28
N GLU A 11 71.01 14.98 67.06
CA GLU A 11 72.08 14.00 66.82
C GLU A 11 73.46 14.64 67.03
N ILE A 12 73.61 15.91 66.63
CA ILE A 12 74.87 16.65 66.79
C ILE A 12 75.16 16.90 68.28
N GLU A 13 74.17 17.35 69.06
CA GLU A 13 74.36 17.62 70.49
C GLU A 13 74.64 16.35 71.32
N THR A 14 74.05 15.21 70.95
CA THR A 14 74.27 13.94 71.66
C THR A 14 75.62 13.31 71.31
N GLU A 15 76.06 13.42 70.06
CA GLU A 15 77.37 12.95 69.57
C GLU A 15 78.52 13.76 70.19
N ASP A 16 78.38 15.09 70.31
CA ASP A 16 79.36 15.97 70.96
C ASP A 16 79.47 15.73 72.47
N ARG A 17 78.33 15.47 73.14
CA ARG A 17 78.33 15.15 74.58
C ARG A 17 78.96 13.79 74.86
N LEU A 18 78.70 12.78 74.04
CA LEU A 18 79.29 11.45 74.19
C LEU A 18 80.82 11.52 73.98
N THR A 19 81.26 12.29 72.99
CA THR A 19 82.67 12.58 72.75
C THR A 19 83.30 13.28 73.95
N THR A 20 82.63 14.27 74.53
CA THR A 20 83.09 14.99 75.73
C THR A 20 83.23 14.06 76.95
N ILE A 21 82.27 13.15 77.17
CA ILE A 21 82.33 12.19 78.28
C ILE A 21 83.49 11.20 78.08
N ASN A 22 83.69 10.71 76.85
CA ASN A 22 84.81 9.81 76.52
C ASN A 22 86.17 10.47 76.75
N THR A 23 86.32 11.74 76.39
CA THR A 23 87.54 12.53 76.66
C THR A 23 87.78 12.67 78.16
N LYS A 24 86.74 12.96 78.96
CA LYS A 24 86.84 13.03 80.43
C LYS A 24 87.27 11.71 81.05
N ILE A 25 86.71 10.58 80.60
CA ILE A 25 87.14 9.24 81.08
C ILE A 25 88.63 9.01 80.77
N PHE A 26 89.08 9.40 79.57
CA PHE A 26 90.48 9.27 79.18
C PHE A 26 91.41 10.11 80.07
N GLU A 27 91.05 11.37 80.34
CA GLU A 27 91.81 12.24 81.24
C GLU A 27 91.85 11.74 82.68
N ILE A 28 90.73 11.22 83.21
CA ILE A 28 90.66 10.65 84.55
C ILE A 28 91.51 9.37 84.63
N LYS A 29 91.47 8.49 83.62
CA LYS A 29 92.34 7.32 83.55
C LYS A 29 93.82 7.70 83.55
N LYS A 30 94.19 8.76 82.82
CA LYS A 30 95.55 9.30 82.80
C LYS A 30 95.97 9.83 84.18
N LYS A 31 95.06 10.50 84.92
CA LYS A 31 95.29 10.94 86.30
C LYS A 31 95.47 9.77 87.28
N ILE A 32 94.68 8.70 87.14
CA ILE A 32 94.83 7.47 87.94
C ILE A 32 96.23 6.84 87.76
N GLN A 33 96.78 6.85 86.54
CA GLN A 33 98.12 6.30 86.27
C GLN A 33 99.26 7.10 86.92
N LEU A 34 99.06 8.40 87.18
CA LEU A 34 100.10 9.31 87.69
C LEU A 34 99.97 9.62 89.19
N SER A 35 98.83 9.31 89.82
CA SER A 35 98.62 9.54 91.26
C SER A 35 99.27 8.42 92.08
N GLU A 36 99.98 8.77 93.16
CA GLU A 36 100.45 7.82 94.18
C GLU A 36 99.47 7.69 95.36
N ASN A 37 98.41 8.51 95.38
CA ASN A 37 97.42 8.54 96.46
C ASN A 37 96.27 7.55 96.19
N GLU A 38 96.20 6.51 97.02
CA GLU A 38 95.24 5.40 96.86
C GLU A 38 93.77 5.85 96.98
N ALA A 39 93.49 6.85 97.82
CA ALA A 39 92.13 7.39 97.98
C ALA A 39 91.64 8.11 96.71
N GLU A 40 92.53 8.82 96.02
CA GLU A 40 92.22 9.55 94.79
C GLU A 40 91.99 8.58 93.61
N LYS A 41 92.72 7.46 93.56
CA LYS A 41 92.47 6.39 92.59
C LYS A 41 91.09 5.78 92.74
N LYS A 42 90.65 5.55 93.98
CA LYS A 42 89.31 5.02 94.27
C LYS A 42 88.22 5.99 93.83
N GLN A 43 88.33 7.26 94.19
CA GLN A 43 87.38 8.30 93.77
C GLN A 43 87.30 8.45 92.25
N ASN A 44 88.44 8.39 91.56
CA ASN A 44 88.50 8.46 90.10
C ASN A 44 87.89 7.22 89.42
N ASN A 45 88.04 6.03 90.01
CA ASN A 45 87.38 4.82 89.54
C ASN A 45 85.84 4.91 89.69
N ASP A 46 85.36 5.40 90.83
CA ASP A 46 83.92 5.60 91.06
C ASP A 46 83.33 6.62 90.07
N LEU A 47 84.10 7.67 89.73
CA LEU A 47 83.72 8.65 88.71
C LEU A 47 83.68 8.02 87.30
N ILE A 48 84.67 7.18 86.95
CA ILE A 48 84.66 6.45 85.68
C ILE A 48 83.43 5.55 85.57
N ASP A 49 83.07 4.84 86.63
CA ASP A 49 81.91 3.93 86.60
C ASP A 49 80.59 4.69 86.52
N THR A 50 80.52 5.88 87.14
CA THR A 50 79.39 6.80 86.95
C THR A 50 79.29 7.29 85.50
N LEU A 51 80.41 7.70 84.90
CA LEU A 51 80.44 8.13 83.48
C LEU A 51 80.11 6.98 82.51
N LYS A 52 80.53 5.75 82.81
CA LYS A 52 80.14 4.56 82.01
C LYS A 52 78.64 4.27 82.10
N LYS A 53 78.01 4.45 83.26
CA LYS A 53 76.56 4.31 83.42
C LYS A 53 75.82 5.36 82.60
N GLU A 54 76.30 6.61 82.62
CA GLU A 54 75.74 7.68 81.78
C GLU A 54 75.88 7.36 80.28
N ILE A 55 77.04 6.87 79.82
CA ILE A 55 77.21 6.42 78.42
C ILE A 55 76.18 5.36 78.03
N LYS A 56 75.96 4.36 78.89
CA LYS A 56 74.98 3.30 78.62
C LYS A 56 73.55 3.85 78.53
N LEU A 57 73.19 4.78 79.42
CA LEU A 57 71.90 5.44 79.39
C LEU A 57 71.70 6.22 78.09
N ARG A 58 72.70 7.01 77.68
CA ARG A 58 72.65 7.81 76.44
C ARG A 58 72.59 6.96 75.18
N LEU A 59 73.31 5.84 75.14
CA LEU A 59 73.21 4.90 74.03
C LEU A 59 71.80 4.28 73.94
N HIS A 60 71.17 4.00 75.08
CA HIS A 60 69.80 3.52 75.10
C HIS A 60 68.80 4.57 74.62
N GLU A 61 68.91 5.82 75.09
CA GLU A 61 68.09 6.95 74.61
C GLU A 61 68.24 7.17 73.11
N LEU A 62 69.46 7.09 72.58
CA LEU A 62 69.73 7.26 71.16
C LEU A 62 69.14 6.13 70.31
N ASN A 63 69.13 4.89 70.81
CA ASN A 63 68.47 3.77 70.13
C ASN A 63 66.95 3.93 70.13
N LEU A 64 66.34 4.36 71.24
CA LEU A 64 64.90 4.64 71.29
C LEU A 64 64.51 5.75 70.31
N ALA A 65 65.29 6.84 70.24
CA ALA A 65 65.05 7.93 69.29
C ALA A 65 65.11 7.44 67.83
N LYS A 66 66.05 6.54 67.51
CA LYS A 66 66.15 5.94 66.17
C LYS A 66 64.95 5.07 65.81
N GLU A 67 64.43 4.30 66.76
CA GLU A 67 63.23 3.48 66.53
C GLU A 67 61.98 4.34 66.26
N VAL A 68 61.81 5.44 67.00
CA VAL A 68 60.70 6.38 66.77
C VAL A 68 60.79 7.00 65.38
N LEU A 69 61.96 7.51 64.99
CA LEU A 69 62.18 8.09 63.65
C LEU A 69 61.93 7.07 62.53
N SER A 70 62.36 5.81 62.71
CA SER A 70 62.13 4.75 61.72
C SER A 70 60.63 4.46 61.52
N ASN A 71 59.84 4.52 62.60
CA ASN A 71 58.39 4.31 62.52
C ASN A 71 57.68 5.47 61.83
N GLU A 72 58.07 6.71 62.14
CA GLU A 72 57.53 7.92 61.48
C GLU A 72 57.84 7.94 59.98
N GLU A 73 59.06 7.55 59.57
CA GLU A 73 59.42 7.44 58.15
C GLU A 73 58.56 6.40 57.40
N ALA A 74 58.24 5.27 58.05
CA ALA A 74 57.40 4.24 57.47
C ALA A 74 55.95 4.73 57.25
N GLU A 75 55.42 5.50 58.20
CA GLU A 75 54.08 6.07 58.13
C GLU A 75 53.98 7.15 57.04
N VAL A 76 54.98 8.02 56.92
CA VAL A 76 55.06 9.02 55.84
C VAL A 76 55.13 8.35 54.46
N LYS A 77 55.92 7.28 54.30
CA LYS A 77 55.98 6.51 53.04
C LYS A 77 54.62 5.89 52.69
N LYS A 78 53.89 5.35 53.67
CA LYS A 78 52.55 4.80 53.46
C LYS A 78 51.57 5.89 52.97
N TYR A 79 51.55 7.04 53.64
CA TYR A 79 50.70 8.16 53.25
C TYR A 79 50.99 8.68 51.82
N LEU A 80 52.26 8.79 51.45
CA LEU A 80 52.66 9.21 50.11
C LEU A 80 52.23 8.21 49.02
N ASN A 81 52.33 6.90 49.31
CA ASN A 81 51.90 5.88 48.37
C ASN A 81 50.37 5.87 48.18
N ASP A 82 49.62 6.02 49.27
CA ASP A 82 48.15 6.15 49.24
C ASP A 82 47.68 7.40 48.50
N LYS A 83 48.39 8.52 48.65
CA LYS A 83 48.12 9.74 47.89
C LYS A 83 48.41 9.55 46.40
N GLY A 84 49.46 8.80 46.07
CA GLY A 84 49.82 8.43 44.69
C GLY A 84 48.77 7.54 44.01
N SER A 85 48.29 6.51 44.70
CA SER A 85 47.27 5.59 44.19
C SER A 85 45.92 6.29 43.98
N LYS A 86 45.49 7.14 44.94
CA LYS A 86 44.29 7.98 44.80
C LYS A 86 44.38 8.91 43.59
N LYS A 87 45.54 9.53 43.35
CA LYS A 87 45.76 10.41 42.18
C LYS A 87 45.68 9.66 40.85
N LYS A 88 46.16 8.41 40.78
CA LYS A 88 46.04 7.57 39.57
C LYS A 88 44.57 7.22 39.29
N ARG A 89 43.83 6.79 40.31
CA ARG A 89 42.41 6.47 40.20
C ARG A 89 41.56 7.66 39.76
N LEU A 90 41.90 8.87 40.24
CA LEU A 90 41.23 10.10 39.80
C LEU A 90 41.41 10.34 38.29
N LYS A 91 42.63 10.14 37.76
CA LYS A 91 42.91 10.29 36.32
C LYS A 91 42.23 9.21 35.46
N GLU A 92 42.06 8.01 35.99
CA GLU A 92 41.33 6.94 35.29
C GLU A 92 39.84 7.27 35.20
N LEU A 93 39.23 7.72 36.31
CA LEU A 93 37.83 8.17 36.32
C LEU A 93 37.58 9.35 35.39
N GLU A 94 38.51 10.30 35.29
CA GLU A 94 38.43 11.43 34.36
C GLU A 94 38.39 10.96 32.89
N LYS A 95 39.21 9.96 32.53
CA LYS A 95 39.20 9.37 31.18
C LYS A 95 37.91 8.59 30.89
N GLU A 96 37.39 7.86 31.88
CA GLU A 96 36.12 7.14 31.73
C GLU A 96 34.96 8.11 31.53
N TYR A 97 34.93 9.21 32.29
CA TYR A 97 33.93 10.26 32.13
C TYR A 97 33.97 10.90 30.73
N GLU A 98 35.16 11.24 30.24
CA GLU A 98 35.33 11.81 28.89
C GLU A 98 34.88 10.83 27.81
N LYS A 99 35.18 9.53 27.95
CA LYS A 99 34.73 8.49 27.04
C LYS A 99 33.20 8.37 27.01
N LEU A 100 32.55 8.38 28.18
CA LEU A 100 31.08 8.32 28.29
C LEU A 100 30.42 9.57 27.69
N LEU A 101 31.02 10.75 27.85
CA LEU A 101 30.52 11.98 27.24
C LEU A 101 30.54 11.91 25.70
N ILE A 102 31.63 11.38 25.13
CA ILE A 102 31.74 11.15 23.68
C ILE A 102 30.75 10.09 23.18
N GLU A 103 30.48 9.06 23.97
CA GLU A 103 29.55 7.99 23.59
C GLU A 103 28.09 8.45 23.62
N SER A 104 27.71 9.26 24.62
CA SER A 104 26.36 9.86 24.71
C SER A 104 26.05 10.77 23.51
N THR A 105 26.99 11.65 23.14
CA THR A 105 26.83 12.58 22.01
C THR A 105 26.73 11.88 20.65
N LYS A 106 27.43 10.76 20.46
CA LYS A 106 27.29 9.91 19.25
C LYS A 106 25.91 9.28 19.15
N SER A 107 25.33 8.84 20.27
CA SER A 107 23.98 8.24 20.31
C SER A 107 22.92 9.23 19.82
N ASP A 108 22.98 10.49 20.26
CA ASP A 108 22.00 11.50 19.86
C ASP A 108 22.15 11.94 18.40
N LEU A 109 23.38 11.97 17.88
CA LEU A 109 23.62 12.21 16.46
C LEU A 109 23.08 11.06 15.58
N VAL A 110 23.18 9.81 16.03
CA VAL A 110 22.61 8.65 15.31
C VAL A 110 21.08 8.68 15.36
N LYS A 111 20.48 8.99 16.52
CA LYS A 111 19.02 9.16 16.65
C LYS A 111 18.49 10.28 15.73
N SER A 112 19.18 11.42 15.64
CA SER A 112 18.77 12.53 14.75
C SER A 112 18.85 12.15 13.26
N LYS A 113 19.83 11.34 12.85
CA LYS A 113 19.94 10.84 11.47
C LYS A 113 18.88 9.79 11.12
N ILE A 114 18.56 8.89 12.06
CA ILE A 114 17.51 7.87 11.86
C ILE A 114 16.14 8.53 11.77
N THR A 115 15.84 9.49 12.66
CA THR A 115 14.57 10.23 12.62
C THR A 115 14.41 11.05 11.35
N THR A 116 15.47 11.69 10.83
CA THR A 116 15.40 12.40 9.55
C THR A 116 15.24 11.45 8.35
N ARG A 117 15.86 10.28 8.36
CA ARG A 117 15.64 9.25 7.32
C ARG A 117 14.22 8.70 7.36
N ALA A 118 13.69 8.41 8.55
CA ALA A 118 12.31 7.96 8.73
C ALA A 118 11.31 9.01 8.24
N LYS A 119 11.51 10.30 8.59
CA LYS A 119 10.67 11.41 8.09
C LYS A 119 10.65 11.52 6.57
N LYS A 120 11.79 11.31 5.89
CA LYS A 120 11.85 11.29 4.42
C LYS A 120 11.07 10.11 3.83
N HIS A 121 11.17 8.94 4.45
CA HIS A 121 10.43 7.77 4.01
C HIS A 121 8.92 7.92 4.21
N ILE A 122 8.50 8.45 5.36
CA ILE A 122 7.10 8.80 5.63
C ILE A 122 6.58 9.77 4.57
N SER A 123 7.29 10.87 4.30
CA SER A 123 6.89 11.84 3.27
C SER A 123 6.82 11.23 1.86
N HIS A 124 7.68 10.26 1.55
CA HIS A 124 7.62 9.54 0.27
C HIS A 124 6.35 8.67 0.17
N LEU A 125 6.05 7.89 1.21
CA LEU A 125 4.84 7.06 1.28
C LEU A 125 3.56 7.92 1.24
N GLU A 126 3.54 9.07 1.92
CA GLU A 126 2.42 10.01 1.87
C GLU A 126 2.16 10.50 0.43
N ASN A 127 3.21 10.82 -0.33
CA ASN A 127 3.09 11.24 -1.73
C ASN A 127 2.61 10.10 -2.65
N GLU A 128 3.05 8.86 -2.39
CA GLU A 128 2.56 7.69 -3.12
C GLU A 128 1.08 7.42 -2.83
N ILE A 129 0.66 7.48 -1.56
CA ILE A 129 -0.74 7.37 -1.16
C ILE A 129 -1.58 8.44 -1.86
N HIS A 130 -1.12 9.69 -1.90
CA HIS A 130 -1.81 10.76 -2.62
C HIS A 130 -1.93 10.49 -4.12
N THR A 131 -0.89 9.93 -4.74
CA THR A 131 -0.90 9.59 -6.17
C THR A 131 -1.91 8.48 -6.45
N VAL A 132 -1.91 7.41 -5.65
CA VAL A 132 -2.88 6.31 -5.76
C VAL A 132 -4.31 6.80 -5.55
N LEU A 133 -4.54 7.71 -4.59
CA LEU A 133 -5.86 8.30 -4.39
C LEU A 133 -6.35 9.09 -5.61
N ILE A 134 -5.48 9.86 -6.26
CA ILE A 134 -5.82 10.59 -7.49
C ILE A 134 -6.20 9.59 -8.59
N GLN A 135 -5.37 8.57 -8.83
CA GLN A 135 -5.63 7.53 -9.82
C GLN A 135 -6.96 6.80 -9.55
N TRP A 136 -7.25 6.49 -8.30
CA TRP A 136 -8.53 5.89 -7.89
C TRP A 136 -9.72 6.79 -8.24
N THR A 137 -9.63 8.10 -7.96
CA THR A 137 -10.71 9.04 -8.30
C THR A 137 -10.91 9.18 -9.81
N GLU A 138 -9.84 9.16 -10.60
CA GLU A 138 -9.89 9.16 -12.06
C GLU A 138 -10.54 7.87 -12.59
N ALA A 139 -10.16 6.71 -12.04
CA ALA A 139 -10.76 5.42 -12.39
C ALA A 139 -12.26 5.36 -12.06
N GLU A 140 -12.68 5.88 -10.90
CA GLU A 140 -14.10 5.98 -10.53
C GLU A 140 -14.88 6.89 -11.48
N LEU A 141 -14.29 7.99 -11.94
CA LEU A 141 -14.91 8.86 -12.95
C LEU A 141 -15.09 8.13 -14.29
N VAL A 142 -14.05 7.40 -14.72
CA VAL A 142 -14.09 6.59 -15.95
C VAL A 142 -15.17 5.51 -15.84
N LYS A 143 -15.22 4.78 -14.72
CA LYS A 143 -16.25 3.77 -14.44
C LYS A 143 -17.67 4.36 -14.50
N LYS A 144 -17.90 5.55 -13.94
CA LYS A 144 -19.18 6.27 -14.05
C LYS A 144 -19.53 6.61 -15.50
N LYS A 145 -18.57 7.10 -16.29
CA LYS A 145 -18.77 7.37 -17.73
C LYS A 145 -19.16 6.10 -18.48
N TYR A 146 -18.44 5.00 -18.29
CA TYR A 146 -18.79 3.72 -18.92
C TYR A 146 -20.16 3.20 -18.48
N SER A 147 -20.52 3.38 -17.21
CA SER A 147 -21.86 3.01 -16.73
C SER A 147 -22.96 3.82 -17.43
N SER A 148 -22.75 5.12 -17.62
CA SER A 148 -23.68 5.99 -18.35
C SER A 148 -23.80 5.59 -19.82
N ILE A 149 -22.69 5.29 -20.49
CA ILE A 149 -22.69 4.84 -21.89
C ILE A 149 -23.43 3.52 -22.03
N ARG A 150 -23.15 2.53 -21.16
CA ARG A 150 -23.86 1.25 -21.16
C ARG A 150 -25.36 1.42 -20.96
N GLN A 151 -25.77 2.33 -20.08
CA GLN A 151 -27.18 2.61 -19.86
C GLN A 151 -27.85 3.20 -21.10
N ALA A 152 -27.21 4.19 -21.74
CA ALA A 152 -27.72 4.77 -22.99
C ALA A 152 -27.84 3.73 -24.12
N LEU A 153 -26.84 2.86 -24.29
CA LEU A 153 -26.88 1.79 -25.30
C LEU A 153 -28.02 0.80 -25.06
N ARG A 154 -28.32 0.46 -23.80
CA ARG A 154 -29.49 -0.38 -23.47
C ARG A 154 -30.80 0.32 -23.80
N GLU A 155 -30.94 1.59 -23.45
CA GLU A 155 -32.14 2.36 -23.75
C GLU A 155 -32.38 2.47 -25.25
N ASP A 156 -31.33 2.70 -26.03
CA ASP A 156 -31.43 2.76 -27.48
C ASP A 156 -31.74 1.39 -28.08
N SER A 157 -31.14 0.31 -27.58
CA SER A 157 -31.49 -1.07 -27.97
C SER A 157 -32.99 -1.36 -27.78
N VAL A 158 -33.57 -1.01 -26.64
CA VAL A 158 -35.02 -1.18 -26.39
C VAL A 158 -35.86 -0.35 -27.36
N LYS A 159 -35.47 0.89 -27.67
CA LYS A 159 -36.16 1.72 -28.66
C LYS A 159 -36.08 1.11 -30.06
N PHE A 160 -34.91 0.59 -30.45
CA PHE A 160 -34.73 -0.05 -31.76
C PHE A 160 -35.57 -1.33 -31.88
N GLU A 161 -35.60 -2.17 -30.85
CA GLU A 161 -36.44 -3.37 -30.82
C GLU A 161 -37.93 -3.03 -30.95
N SER A 162 -38.41 -2.02 -30.20
CA SER A 162 -39.80 -1.56 -30.32
C SER A 162 -40.12 -0.99 -31.71
N SER A 163 -39.20 -0.20 -32.28
CA SER A 163 -39.34 0.33 -33.65
C SER A 163 -39.40 -0.79 -34.69
N LEU A 164 -38.53 -1.80 -34.58
CA LEU A 164 -38.52 -2.98 -35.45
C LEU A 164 -39.80 -3.80 -35.31
N ALA A 165 -40.28 -4.02 -34.09
CA ALA A 165 -41.54 -4.71 -33.84
C ALA A 165 -42.72 -3.96 -34.50
N ASN A 166 -42.77 -2.63 -34.37
CA ASN A 166 -43.79 -1.80 -35.01
C ASN A 166 -43.70 -1.80 -36.55
N MET A 167 -42.50 -1.83 -37.12
CA MET A 167 -42.32 -1.96 -38.57
C MET A 167 -42.75 -3.35 -39.06
N ARG A 168 -42.37 -4.42 -38.36
CA ARG A 168 -42.81 -5.79 -38.67
C ARG A 168 -44.33 -5.91 -38.61
N ALA A 169 -44.96 -5.41 -37.55
CA ALA A 169 -46.42 -5.42 -37.42
C ALA A 169 -47.11 -4.68 -38.58
N ARG A 170 -46.59 -3.51 -38.97
CA ARG A 170 -47.11 -2.76 -40.13
C ARG A 170 -46.94 -3.51 -41.44
N ALA A 171 -45.78 -4.13 -41.67
CA ALA A 171 -45.54 -4.92 -42.86
C ALA A 171 -46.49 -6.13 -42.94
N THR A 172 -46.65 -6.87 -41.83
CA THR A 172 -47.59 -8.01 -41.75
C THR A 172 -49.04 -7.57 -41.96
N ALA A 173 -49.46 -6.43 -41.40
CA ALA A 173 -50.80 -5.91 -41.61
C ALA A 173 -51.02 -5.50 -43.07
N ALA A 174 -50.02 -4.87 -43.71
CA ALA A 174 -50.10 -4.49 -45.12
C ALA A 174 -50.20 -5.71 -46.05
N THR A 175 -49.40 -6.75 -45.82
CA THR A 175 -49.46 -7.98 -46.61
C THR A 175 -50.78 -8.73 -46.41
N ALA A 176 -51.29 -8.79 -45.17
CA ALA A 176 -52.59 -9.37 -44.89
C ALA A 176 -53.73 -8.60 -45.59
N ALA A 177 -53.68 -7.27 -45.58
CA ALA A 177 -54.66 -6.43 -46.27
C ALA A 177 -54.60 -6.57 -47.81
N GLU A 178 -53.40 -6.71 -48.37
CA GLU A 178 -53.19 -6.98 -49.81
C GLU A 178 -53.76 -8.35 -50.19
N ALA A 179 -53.49 -9.39 -49.38
CA ALA A 179 -54.00 -10.74 -49.59
C ALA A 179 -55.54 -10.79 -49.53
N ALA A 180 -56.15 -10.08 -48.56
CA ALA A 180 -57.60 -9.97 -48.47
C ALA A 180 -58.20 -9.30 -49.72
N ARG A 181 -57.61 -8.18 -50.19
CA ARG A 181 -58.03 -7.52 -51.43
C ARG A 181 -57.90 -8.42 -52.65
N ALA A 182 -56.83 -9.21 -52.75
CA ALA A 182 -56.64 -10.17 -53.83
C ALA A 182 -57.71 -11.29 -53.81
N HIS A 183 -58.00 -11.82 -52.62
CA HIS A 183 -59.03 -12.84 -52.42
C HIS A 183 -60.44 -12.32 -52.79
N ASP A 184 -60.79 -11.10 -52.36
CA ASP A 184 -62.06 -10.46 -52.71
C ASP A 184 -62.19 -10.24 -54.22
N ALA A 185 -61.10 -9.80 -54.88
CA ALA A 185 -61.07 -9.65 -56.33
C ALA A 185 -61.22 -10.99 -57.08
N GLU A 186 -60.61 -12.07 -56.57
CA GLU A 186 -60.79 -13.40 -57.12
C GLU A 186 -62.22 -13.91 -56.94
N HIS A 187 -62.82 -13.71 -55.76
CA HIS A 187 -64.21 -14.02 -55.51
C HIS A 187 -65.16 -13.27 -56.45
N ALA A 188 -64.93 -11.98 -56.69
CA ALA A 188 -65.71 -11.19 -57.63
C ALA A 188 -65.63 -11.77 -59.05
N ARG A 189 -64.42 -12.07 -59.54
CA ARG A 189 -64.23 -12.71 -60.86
C ARG A 189 -64.88 -14.09 -60.91
N ALA A 190 -64.83 -14.88 -59.85
CA ALA A 190 -65.47 -16.19 -59.77
C ALA A 190 -67.00 -16.06 -59.83
N ALA A 191 -67.57 -15.06 -59.16
CA ALA A 191 -69.00 -14.76 -59.22
C ALA A 191 -69.44 -14.35 -60.63
N GLU A 192 -68.65 -13.50 -61.31
CA GLU A 192 -68.91 -13.15 -62.72
C GLU A 192 -68.86 -14.37 -63.64
N ARG A 193 -67.84 -15.22 -63.49
CA ARG A 193 -67.73 -16.49 -64.26
C ARG A 193 -68.95 -17.39 -64.03
N ALA A 194 -69.39 -17.52 -62.78
CA ALA A 194 -70.58 -18.32 -62.43
C ALA A 194 -71.85 -17.73 -63.06
N TYR A 195 -72.01 -16.41 -63.02
CA TYR A 195 -73.14 -15.72 -63.65
C TYR A 195 -73.20 -15.95 -65.16
N PHE A 196 -72.07 -15.79 -65.87
CA PHE A 196 -72.03 -16.03 -67.31
C PHE A 196 -72.25 -17.50 -67.66
N ALA A 197 -71.69 -18.44 -66.89
CA ALA A 197 -71.91 -19.87 -67.08
C ALA A 197 -73.41 -20.23 -66.94
N GLN A 198 -74.06 -19.73 -65.89
CA GLN A 198 -75.50 -19.94 -65.69
C GLN A 198 -76.32 -19.40 -66.87
N ARG A 199 -76.00 -18.19 -67.34
CA ARG A 199 -76.72 -17.55 -68.45
C ARG A 199 -76.49 -18.28 -69.78
N PHE A 200 -75.29 -18.82 -69.99
CA PHE A 200 -75.00 -19.68 -71.12
C PHE A 200 -75.82 -20.98 -71.07
N ASP A 201 -75.88 -21.63 -69.90
CA ASP A 201 -76.69 -22.84 -69.71
C ASP A 201 -78.18 -22.60 -69.89
N GLU A 202 -78.69 -21.45 -69.44
CA GLU A 202 -80.07 -21.02 -69.69
C GLU A 202 -80.33 -20.89 -71.19
N ARG A 203 -79.46 -20.20 -71.90
CA ARG A 203 -79.61 -20.00 -73.35
C ARG A 203 -79.46 -21.30 -74.14
N ARG A 204 -78.57 -22.20 -73.70
CA ARG A 204 -78.43 -23.56 -74.23
C ARG A 204 -79.72 -24.35 -74.03
N ARG A 205 -80.31 -24.30 -72.84
CA ARG A 205 -81.61 -24.95 -72.54
C ARG A 205 -82.76 -24.37 -73.36
N GLU A 206 -82.77 -23.06 -73.61
CA GLU A 206 -83.75 -22.41 -74.49
C GLU A 206 -83.59 -22.85 -75.95
N LEU A 207 -82.35 -22.86 -76.46
CA LEU A 207 -82.05 -23.36 -77.80
C LEU A 207 -82.44 -24.84 -77.94
N GLU A 208 -82.16 -25.68 -76.95
CA GLU A 208 -82.56 -27.09 -76.97
C GLU A 208 -84.10 -27.25 -76.98
N LYS A 209 -84.84 -26.38 -76.28
CA LYS A 209 -86.31 -26.34 -76.34
C LYS A 209 -86.82 -25.91 -77.72
N LEU A 210 -86.16 -24.92 -78.34
CA LEU A 210 -86.48 -24.45 -79.69
C LEU A 210 -86.15 -25.51 -80.73
N GLU A 211 -85.00 -26.15 -80.63
CA GLU A 211 -84.59 -27.27 -81.46
C GLU A 211 -85.61 -28.41 -81.38
N LYS A 212 -86.03 -28.82 -80.17
CA LYS A 212 -87.09 -29.82 -80.00
C LYS A 212 -88.45 -29.41 -80.59
N ARG A 213 -88.71 -28.10 -80.76
CA ARG A 213 -89.93 -27.57 -81.39
C ARG A 213 -89.83 -27.48 -82.92
N ILE A 214 -88.68 -27.09 -83.45
CA ILE A 214 -88.43 -26.86 -84.88
C ILE A 214 -88.06 -28.18 -85.57
N PHE A 215 -87.26 -28.99 -84.88
CA PHE A 215 -86.86 -30.34 -85.25
C PHE A 215 -87.43 -31.34 -84.24
N PRO A 216 -88.76 -31.55 -84.23
CA PRO A 216 -89.34 -32.64 -83.47
C PRO A 216 -88.61 -33.93 -83.85
N PRO A 217 -88.24 -34.78 -82.88
CA PRO A 217 -87.38 -35.92 -83.12
C PRO A 217 -87.97 -36.75 -84.27
N PRO A 218 -87.19 -37.04 -85.33
CA PRO A 218 -87.73 -37.65 -86.53
C PRO A 218 -88.27 -39.04 -86.19
N LEU A 219 -89.57 -39.25 -86.42
CA LEU A 219 -90.05 -40.57 -86.80
C LEU A 219 -89.28 -40.95 -88.06
N ARG A 220 -88.45 -42.00 -87.95
CA ARG A 220 -87.57 -42.50 -89.01
C ARG A 220 -88.23 -42.43 -90.38
N ALA A 221 -87.68 -41.60 -91.26
CA ALA A 221 -87.87 -41.71 -92.69
C ALA A 221 -86.56 -41.37 -93.42
N VAL A 222 -86.30 -42.19 -94.43
CA VAL A 222 -85.11 -42.34 -95.24
C VAL A 222 -85.02 -41.21 -96.27
N ARG A 223 -83.77 -40.80 -96.64
CA ARG A 223 -83.24 -40.73 -98.03
C ARG A 223 -82.47 -39.44 -98.42
N GLN A 224 -81.25 -39.69 -98.90
CA GLN A 224 -80.38 -39.05 -99.92
C GLN A 224 -80.13 -37.53 -100.02
N GLU A 225 -78.83 -37.25 -100.00
CA GLU A 225 -77.99 -36.45 -100.92
C GLU A 225 -78.51 -35.08 -101.40
N SER A 226 -77.73 -34.02 -101.11
CA SER A 226 -77.46 -32.98 -102.10
C SER A 226 -76.13 -32.29 -101.81
N VAL A 227 -75.34 -32.19 -102.88
CA VAL A 227 -74.01 -31.60 -103.01
C VAL A 227 -74.10 -30.07 -103.04
N GLY A 228 -73.10 -29.37 -102.51
CA GLY A 228 -72.75 -28.02 -102.94
C GLY A 228 -72.46 -27.03 -101.80
N SER A 229 -71.21 -26.59 -101.66
CA SER A 229 -70.80 -25.30 -102.23
C SER A 229 -69.34 -25.03 -101.86
N THR A 230 -68.45 -25.37 -102.79
CA THR A 230 -67.14 -24.74 -102.93
C THR A 230 -67.34 -23.46 -103.73
N GLU A 231 -67.77 -22.38 -103.09
CA GLU A 231 -67.75 -21.04 -103.69
C GLU A 231 -66.39 -20.41 -103.39
N GLY A 232 -65.52 -20.51 -104.40
CA GLY A 232 -64.41 -19.58 -104.55
C GLY A 232 -64.99 -18.18 -104.68
N VAL A 233 -64.56 -17.31 -103.77
CA VAL A 233 -64.82 -15.88 -103.75
C VAL A 233 -64.47 -15.27 -105.13
N THR A 234 -65.48 -14.81 -105.86
CA THR A 234 -65.37 -14.17 -107.18
C THR A 234 -65.70 -12.68 -107.14
N GLU A 235 -65.38 -12.00 -106.04
CA GLU A 235 -65.55 -10.54 -105.93
C GLU A 235 -64.23 -9.90 -105.49
N ALA A 236 -63.75 -8.93 -106.28
CA ALA A 236 -62.43 -8.33 -106.10
C ALA A 236 -62.28 -7.60 -104.76
N GLU A 237 -63.39 -7.13 -104.18
CA GLU A 237 -63.44 -6.48 -102.86
C GLU A 237 -63.16 -7.46 -101.71
N GLU A 238 -63.73 -8.67 -101.73
CA GLU A 238 -63.50 -9.66 -100.66
C GLU A 238 -62.05 -10.16 -100.61
N VAL A 239 -61.39 -10.25 -101.76
CA VAL A 239 -59.96 -10.57 -101.84
C VAL A 239 -59.12 -9.43 -101.24
N PHE A 240 -59.49 -8.18 -101.53
CA PHE A 240 -58.84 -7.00 -100.96
C PHE A 240 -59.00 -6.93 -99.44
N ASP A 241 -60.18 -7.24 -98.91
CA ASP A 241 -60.44 -7.28 -97.47
C ASP A 241 -59.67 -8.41 -96.78
N ARG A 242 -59.52 -9.58 -97.41
CA ARG A 242 -58.63 -10.64 -96.90
C ARG A 242 -57.17 -10.20 -96.86
N PHE A 243 -56.66 -9.52 -97.87
CA PHE A 243 -55.31 -8.98 -97.86
C PHE A 243 -55.13 -7.89 -96.81
N ARG A 244 -56.12 -7.03 -96.60
CA ARG A 244 -56.12 -6.02 -95.54
C ARG A 244 -56.09 -6.67 -94.17
N ALA A 245 -56.96 -7.65 -93.92
CA ALA A 245 -57.00 -8.43 -92.68
C ALA A 245 -55.70 -9.22 -92.45
N GLN A 246 -55.11 -9.80 -93.51
CA GLN A 246 -53.82 -10.49 -93.42
C GLN A 246 -52.68 -9.53 -93.07
N ARG A 247 -52.66 -8.33 -93.66
CA ARG A 247 -51.69 -7.29 -93.33
C ARG A 247 -51.86 -6.79 -91.89
N GLU A 248 -53.10 -6.55 -91.46
CA GLU A 248 -53.40 -6.15 -90.07
C GLU A 248 -52.99 -7.23 -89.07
N THR A 249 -53.24 -8.51 -89.39
CA THR A 249 -52.82 -9.65 -88.57
C THR A 249 -51.31 -9.75 -88.49
N SER A 250 -50.60 -9.54 -89.60
CA SER A 250 -49.13 -9.53 -89.65
C SER A 250 -48.54 -8.39 -88.79
N VAL A 251 -49.11 -7.18 -88.88
CA VAL A 251 -48.71 -6.05 -88.03
C VAL A 251 -48.94 -6.35 -86.55
N ARG A 252 -50.09 -6.93 -86.20
CA ARG A 252 -50.41 -7.31 -84.82
C ARG A 252 -49.49 -8.40 -84.28
N LEU A 253 -49.14 -9.39 -85.10
CA LEU A 253 -48.19 -10.44 -84.73
C LEU A 253 -46.80 -9.88 -84.48
N ASN A 254 -46.33 -8.96 -85.33
CA ASN A 254 -45.04 -8.30 -85.15
C ASN A 254 -45.01 -7.48 -83.85
N TYR A 255 -46.07 -6.71 -83.58
CA TYR A 255 -46.22 -5.99 -82.31
C TYR A 255 -46.22 -6.94 -81.10
N LEU A 256 -46.96 -8.05 -81.18
CA LEU A 256 -46.99 -9.04 -80.10
C LEU A 256 -45.63 -9.70 -79.88
N GLN A 257 -44.91 -10.00 -80.95
CA GLN A 257 -43.55 -10.52 -80.89
C GLN A 257 -42.58 -9.51 -80.25
N GLN A 258 -42.62 -8.26 -80.68
CA GLN A 258 -41.74 -7.22 -80.16
C GLN A 258 -42.02 -6.95 -78.67
N THR A 259 -43.30 -6.87 -78.28
CA THR A 259 -43.68 -6.70 -76.87
C THR A 259 -43.27 -7.90 -76.02
N THR A 260 -43.41 -9.13 -76.51
CA THR A 260 -42.93 -10.33 -75.77
C THR A 260 -41.40 -10.40 -75.69
N GLU A 261 -40.66 -9.98 -76.72
CA GLU A 261 -39.21 -9.88 -76.68
C GLU A 261 -38.74 -8.81 -75.67
N GLU A 262 -39.41 -7.66 -75.61
CA GLU A 262 -39.14 -6.60 -74.63
C GLU A 262 -39.45 -7.04 -73.19
N GLU A 263 -40.61 -7.66 -72.97
CA GLU A 263 -40.98 -8.22 -71.66
C GLU A 263 -39.99 -9.30 -71.20
N LYS A 264 -39.58 -10.19 -72.11
CA LYS A 264 -38.57 -11.21 -71.84
C LYS A 264 -37.25 -10.57 -71.41
N LEU A 265 -36.78 -9.55 -72.12
CA LEU A 265 -35.54 -8.85 -71.79
C LEU A 265 -35.62 -8.18 -70.40
N GLN A 266 -36.76 -7.57 -70.07
CA GLN A 266 -36.98 -6.97 -68.75
C GLN A 266 -36.98 -8.03 -67.63
N LEU A 267 -37.59 -9.19 -67.87
CA LEU A 267 -37.59 -10.30 -66.92
C LEU A 267 -36.18 -10.88 -66.72
N GLU A 268 -35.39 -11.03 -67.78
CA GLU A 268 -33.99 -11.48 -67.69
C GLU A 268 -33.12 -10.47 -66.91
N GLN A 269 -33.33 -9.17 -67.11
CA GLN A 269 -32.66 -8.12 -66.34
C GLN A 269 -33.08 -8.16 -64.87
N ALA A 270 -34.38 -8.28 -64.58
CA ALA A 270 -34.89 -8.38 -63.21
C ALA A 270 -34.36 -9.63 -62.51
N GLN A 271 -34.33 -10.77 -63.20
CA GLN A 271 -33.74 -12.02 -62.69
C GLN A 271 -32.26 -11.83 -62.33
N THR A 272 -31.48 -11.21 -63.23
CA THR A 272 -30.05 -10.95 -62.99
C THR A 272 -29.85 -10.02 -61.78
N SER A 273 -30.67 -8.98 -61.64
CA SER A 273 -30.64 -8.08 -60.48
C SER A 273 -30.93 -8.81 -59.18
N LEU A 274 -31.99 -9.64 -59.15
CA LEU A 274 -32.35 -10.42 -57.96
C LEU A 274 -31.28 -11.45 -57.57
N ILE A 275 -30.62 -12.07 -58.54
CA ILE A 275 -29.50 -12.98 -58.28
C ILE A 275 -28.32 -12.21 -57.66
N ALA A 276 -27.96 -11.05 -58.21
CA ALA A 276 -26.88 -10.22 -57.68
C ALA A 276 -27.17 -9.74 -56.24
N GLU A 277 -28.42 -9.34 -55.97
CA GLU A 277 -28.85 -8.98 -54.61
C GLU A 277 -28.74 -10.18 -53.65
N LEU A 278 -29.21 -11.36 -54.06
CA LEU A 278 -29.11 -12.57 -53.24
C LEU A 278 -27.66 -12.96 -52.93
N GLU A 279 -26.75 -12.81 -53.90
CA GLU A 279 -25.32 -13.00 -53.67
C GLU A 279 -24.78 -11.97 -52.68
N GLY A 280 -25.15 -10.69 -52.83
CA GLY A 280 -24.81 -9.63 -51.88
C GLY A 280 -25.27 -9.94 -50.45
N TYR A 281 -26.50 -10.42 -50.26
CA TYR A 281 -27.02 -10.82 -48.95
C TYR A 281 -26.25 -12.02 -48.36
N LYS A 282 -25.83 -12.99 -49.18
CA LYS A 282 -25.01 -14.11 -48.72
C LYS A 282 -23.66 -13.62 -48.19
N PHE A 283 -22.98 -12.73 -48.93
CA PHE A 283 -21.68 -12.19 -48.48
C PHE A 283 -21.82 -11.33 -47.23
N ALA A 284 -22.85 -10.50 -47.14
CA ALA A 284 -23.13 -9.70 -45.94
C ALA A 284 -23.37 -10.59 -44.71
N SER A 285 -24.16 -11.66 -44.85
CA SER A 285 -24.45 -12.59 -43.76
C SER A 285 -23.22 -13.39 -43.32
N VAL A 286 -22.35 -13.80 -44.24
CA VAL A 286 -21.09 -14.48 -43.88
C VAL A 286 -20.16 -13.51 -43.15
N LYS A 287 -20.04 -12.28 -43.65
CA LYS A 287 -19.19 -11.27 -43.01
C LYS A 287 -19.63 -10.92 -41.60
N GLU A 288 -20.93 -10.73 -41.38
CA GLU A 288 -21.50 -10.46 -40.05
C GLU A 288 -21.27 -11.64 -39.08
N LYS A 289 -21.34 -12.88 -39.58
CA LYS A 289 -21.01 -14.07 -38.79
C LYS A 289 -19.53 -14.13 -38.44
N ASP A 290 -18.63 -13.83 -39.38
CA ASP A 290 -17.20 -13.84 -39.14
C ASP A 290 -16.79 -12.74 -38.14
N GLU A 291 -17.34 -11.54 -38.29
CA GLU A 291 -17.15 -10.42 -37.34
C GLU A 291 -17.68 -10.79 -35.94
N GLY A 292 -18.89 -11.36 -35.86
CA GLY A 292 -19.45 -11.80 -34.58
C GLY A 292 -18.64 -12.95 -33.94
N GLN A 293 -18.08 -13.84 -34.76
CA GLN A 293 -17.23 -14.93 -34.27
C GLN A 293 -15.89 -14.43 -33.74
N GLU A 294 -15.30 -13.40 -34.36
CA GLU A 294 -14.10 -12.72 -33.88
C GLU A 294 -14.37 -12.02 -32.54
N GLU A 295 -15.48 -11.29 -32.42
CA GLU A 295 -15.89 -10.65 -31.15
C GLU A 295 -16.08 -11.67 -30.02
N ILE A 296 -16.74 -12.79 -30.30
CA ILE A 296 -16.90 -13.89 -29.32
C ILE A 296 -15.53 -14.44 -28.90
N THR A 297 -14.61 -14.57 -29.84
CA THR A 297 -13.26 -15.09 -29.56
C THR A 297 -12.47 -14.12 -28.69
N ASN A 298 -12.55 -12.82 -28.98
CA ASN A 298 -11.94 -11.77 -28.17
C ASN A 298 -12.52 -11.72 -26.75
N LEU A 299 -13.85 -11.78 -26.61
CA LEU A 299 -14.52 -11.81 -25.31
C LEU A 299 -14.13 -13.05 -24.49
N LYS A 300 -13.99 -14.21 -25.13
CA LYS A 300 -13.50 -15.42 -24.46
C LYS A 300 -12.07 -15.25 -23.95
N GLY A 301 -11.18 -14.64 -24.74
CA GLY A 301 -9.82 -14.32 -24.30
C GLY A 301 -9.80 -13.40 -23.08
N MET A 302 -10.60 -12.32 -23.09
CA MET A 302 -10.70 -11.41 -21.94
C MET A 302 -11.23 -12.10 -20.67
N ILE A 303 -12.20 -13.02 -20.81
CA ILE A 303 -12.72 -13.81 -19.68
C ILE A 303 -11.63 -14.70 -19.09
N GLU A 304 -10.80 -15.30 -19.94
CA GLU A 304 -9.70 -16.17 -19.49
C GLU A 304 -8.62 -15.38 -18.76
N GLU A 305 -8.21 -14.22 -19.30
CA GLU A 305 -7.25 -13.30 -18.65
C GLU A 305 -7.75 -12.82 -17.28
N GLU A 306 -9.01 -12.41 -17.19
CA GLU A 306 -9.63 -11.99 -15.94
C GLU A 306 -9.67 -13.17 -14.93
N GLY A 307 -9.96 -14.38 -15.40
CA GLY A 307 -9.94 -15.60 -14.59
C GLY A 307 -8.54 -15.97 -14.06
N GLU A 308 -7.47 -15.66 -14.80
CA GLU A 308 -6.10 -15.77 -14.27
C GLU A 308 -5.82 -14.75 -13.17
N LEU A 309 -6.33 -13.52 -13.32
CA LEU A 309 -6.15 -12.46 -12.34
C LEU A 309 -6.87 -12.79 -11.03
N TYR A 310 -8.11 -13.30 -11.10
CA TYR A 310 -8.83 -13.79 -9.91
C TYR A 310 -8.08 -14.90 -9.20
N ARG A 311 -7.52 -15.88 -9.93
CA ARG A 311 -6.72 -16.96 -9.33
C ARG A 311 -5.46 -16.46 -8.63
N LYS A 312 -4.79 -15.45 -9.19
CA LYS A 312 -3.63 -14.82 -8.55
C LYS A 312 -4.03 -14.11 -7.26
N LEU A 313 -5.12 -13.35 -7.29
CA LEU A 313 -5.61 -12.62 -6.13
C LEU A 313 -6.07 -13.57 -5.02
N GLU A 314 -6.76 -14.66 -5.36
CA GLU A 314 -7.18 -15.69 -4.41
C GLU A 314 -5.97 -16.31 -3.69
N LYS A 315 -4.91 -16.62 -4.45
CA LYS A 315 -3.66 -17.11 -3.86
C LYS A 315 -2.99 -16.09 -2.93
N GLU A 316 -2.96 -14.81 -3.31
CA GLU A 316 -2.43 -13.76 -2.43
C GLU A 316 -3.25 -13.61 -1.14
N VAL A 317 -4.57 -13.79 -1.21
CA VAL A 317 -5.44 -13.80 -0.02
C VAL A 317 -5.13 -15.00 0.87
N GLU A 318 -4.96 -16.20 0.32
CA GLU A 318 -4.57 -17.40 1.09
C GLU A 318 -3.19 -17.23 1.78
N GLU A 319 -2.23 -16.60 1.09
CA GLU A 319 -0.91 -16.27 1.64
C GLU A 319 -1.03 -15.27 2.81
N LEU A 320 -1.87 -14.23 2.67
CA LEU A 320 -2.15 -13.27 3.74
C LEU A 320 -2.85 -13.90 4.94
N ASP A 321 -3.84 -14.76 4.72
CA ASP A 321 -4.54 -15.47 5.81
C ASP A 321 -3.57 -16.38 6.58
N THR A 322 -2.68 -17.08 5.88
CA THR A 322 -1.62 -17.88 6.50
C THR A 322 -0.69 -17.02 7.36
N PHE A 323 -0.29 -15.85 6.84
CA PHE A 323 0.56 -14.92 7.57
C PHE A 323 -0.15 -14.33 8.81
N LEU A 324 -1.43 -13.99 8.69
CA LEU A 324 -2.24 -13.51 9.80
C LEU A 324 -2.40 -14.56 10.90
N LEU A 325 -2.58 -15.84 10.55
CA LEU A 325 -2.62 -16.94 11.52
C LEU A 325 -1.28 -17.09 12.27
N GLU A 326 -0.15 -16.86 11.60
CA GLU A 326 1.16 -16.89 12.24
C GLU A 326 1.35 -15.71 13.21
N ILE A 327 0.92 -14.50 12.83
CA ILE A 327 0.88 -13.35 13.74
C ILE A 327 0.00 -13.67 14.95
N LYS A 328 -1.18 -14.23 14.72
CA LYS A 328 -2.10 -14.63 15.79
C LYS A 328 -1.43 -15.60 16.75
N ARG A 329 -0.74 -16.63 16.23
CA ARG A 329 0.02 -17.60 17.04
C ARG A 329 1.04 -16.91 17.95
N LEU A 330 1.84 -16.00 17.39
CA LEU A 330 2.85 -15.24 18.16
C LEU A 330 2.22 -14.35 19.23
N LEU A 331 1.08 -13.69 18.92
CA LEU A 331 0.37 -12.86 19.88
C LEU A 331 -0.19 -13.68 21.06
N TYR A 332 -0.68 -14.89 20.80
CA TYR A 332 -1.11 -15.82 21.85
C TYR A 332 0.06 -16.28 22.74
N GLU A 333 1.21 -16.58 22.13
CA GLU A 333 2.43 -16.90 22.89
C GLU A 333 2.85 -15.73 23.80
N LEU A 334 2.73 -14.49 23.31
CA LEU A 334 3.01 -13.29 24.09
C LEU A 334 2.00 -13.10 25.23
N CYS A 335 0.71 -13.34 24.98
CA CYS A 335 -0.32 -13.33 26.03
C CYS A 335 0.01 -14.32 27.14
N LYS A 336 0.45 -15.53 26.79
CA LYS A 336 0.87 -16.59 27.72
C LYS A 336 2.08 -16.19 28.56
N MET A 337 3.05 -15.47 27.98
CA MET A 337 4.18 -14.93 28.75
C MET A 337 3.74 -13.87 29.78
N LEU A 338 2.64 -13.18 29.54
CA LEU A 338 2.06 -12.18 30.44
C LEU A 338 0.98 -12.74 31.40
N ASP A 339 0.83 -14.06 31.52
CA ASP A 339 -0.21 -14.68 32.39
C ASP A 339 -0.06 -14.36 33.89
N VAL A 340 1.06 -13.77 34.31
CA VAL A 340 1.25 -13.18 35.65
C VAL A 340 0.24 -12.04 35.93
N ILE A 341 -0.40 -11.51 34.88
CA ILE A 341 -1.45 -10.48 34.93
C ILE A 341 -2.70 -11.05 34.26
N PRO A 342 -3.58 -11.73 35.02
CA PRO A 342 -4.69 -12.50 34.44
C PRO A 342 -5.80 -11.64 33.83
N ASP A 343 -5.92 -10.36 34.22
CA ASP A 343 -6.99 -9.48 33.75
C ASP A 343 -6.50 -8.48 32.68
N PRO A 344 -7.14 -8.39 31.49
CA PRO A 344 -8.34 -9.12 31.05
C PRO A 344 -8.03 -10.56 30.56
N PRO A 345 -9.03 -11.47 30.55
CA PRO A 345 -8.86 -12.85 30.10
C PRO A 345 -8.43 -12.89 28.62
N THR A 346 -7.59 -13.87 28.29
CA THR A 346 -7.15 -14.09 26.90
C THR A 346 -8.35 -14.57 26.09
N PRO A 347 -8.61 -14.05 24.88
CA PRO A 347 -9.64 -14.57 23.99
C PRO A 347 -9.42 -16.06 23.69
N GLU A 348 -10.47 -16.78 23.31
CA GLU A 348 -10.36 -18.19 22.92
C GLU A 348 -9.75 -18.33 21.53
N TRP A 349 -8.86 -19.32 21.36
CA TRP A 349 -8.24 -19.58 20.07
C TRP A 349 -9.28 -20.04 19.05
N THR A 350 -9.44 -19.27 17.98
CA THR A 350 -10.24 -19.65 16.81
C THR A 350 -9.35 -19.95 15.60
N ALA A 351 -9.85 -20.75 14.64
CA ALA A 351 -9.12 -21.05 13.39
C ALA A 351 -9.16 -19.89 12.36
N GLU A 352 -9.86 -18.80 12.67
CA GLU A 352 -9.98 -17.62 11.82
C GLU A 352 -9.12 -16.46 12.35
N ALA A 353 -8.58 -15.62 11.47
CA ALA A 353 -7.76 -14.47 11.84
C ALA A 353 -8.55 -13.22 12.30
N ARG A 354 -9.88 -13.32 12.41
CA ARG A 354 -10.77 -12.14 12.62
C ARG A 354 -10.66 -11.49 14.00
N ASP A 355 -10.17 -12.24 14.98
CA ASP A 355 -10.03 -11.85 16.39
C ASP A 355 -8.65 -11.28 16.75
N ILE A 356 -7.73 -11.12 15.78
CA ILE A 356 -6.39 -10.55 16.01
C ILE A 356 -6.45 -9.21 16.71
N GLN A 357 -7.42 -8.37 16.34
CA GLN A 357 -7.59 -7.05 16.93
C GLN A 357 -7.99 -7.10 18.41
N GLU A 358 -8.81 -8.08 18.81
CA GLU A 358 -9.19 -8.31 20.21
C GLU A 358 -7.99 -8.79 21.03
N ILE A 359 -7.17 -9.69 20.47
CA ILE A 359 -5.95 -10.20 21.11
C ILE A 359 -4.94 -9.06 21.32
N ILE A 360 -4.73 -8.19 20.33
CA ILE A 360 -3.85 -7.02 20.45
C ILE A 360 -4.34 -6.08 21.57
N GLN A 361 -5.65 -5.87 21.70
CA GLN A 361 -6.21 -5.04 22.76
C GLN A 361 -5.95 -5.64 24.14
N VAL A 362 -6.21 -6.93 24.33
CA VAL A 362 -5.93 -7.65 25.58
C VAL A 362 -4.45 -7.55 25.94
N LEU A 363 -3.57 -7.79 24.97
CA LEU A 363 -2.13 -7.72 25.15
C LEU A 363 -1.65 -6.32 25.54
N SER A 364 -2.20 -5.28 24.91
CA SER A 364 -1.89 -3.88 25.20
C SER A 364 -2.27 -3.52 26.64
N ILE A 365 -3.46 -3.94 27.09
CA ILE A 365 -3.93 -3.70 28.46
C ILE A 365 -3.06 -4.45 29.47
N ARG A 366 -2.74 -5.73 29.22
CA ARG A 366 -1.88 -6.52 30.11
C ARG A 366 -0.47 -5.95 30.20
N TYR A 367 0.11 -5.53 29.08
CA TYR A 367 1.42 -4.90 29.03
C TYR A 367 1.46 -3.61 29.86
N GLU A 368 0.46 -2.74 29.71
CA GLU A 368 0.39 -1.50 30.49
C GLU A 368 0.30 -1.76 32.00
N LYS A 369 -0.51 -2.75 32.41
CA LYS A 369 -0.56 -3.20 33.81
C LYS A 369 0.78 -3.75 34.30
N ALA A 370 1.51 -4.48 33.45
CA ALA A 370 2.84 -5.01 33.77
C ALA A 370 3.86 -3.89 33.99
N ARG A 371 3.82 -2.88 33.13
CA ARG A 371 4.67 -1.71 33.22
C ARG A 371 4.44 -0.96 34.54
N ILE A 372 3.19 -0.64 34.85
CA ILE A 372 2.82 0.05 36.09
C ILE A 372 3.25 -0.76 37.33
N ARG A 373 3.05 -2.09 37.34
CA ARG A 373 3.54 -2.95 38.44
C ARG A 373 5.05 -2.90 38.59
N THR A 374 5.78 -2.92 37.48
CA THR A 374 7.25 -2.88 37.49
C THR A 374 7.77 -1.54 38.02
N GLU A 375 7.17 -0.42 37.60
CA GLU A 375 7.49 0.92 38.10
C GLU A 375 7.20 1.04 39.61
N ALA A 376 6.07 0.52 40.07
CA ALA A 376 5.73 0.52 41.50
C ALA A 376 6.70 -0.32 42.35
N ILE A 377 7.23 -1.43 41.81
CA ILE A 377 8.27 -2.23 42.48
C ILE A 377 9.58 -1.46 42.54
N LEU A 378 9.97 -0.81 41.44
CA LEU A 378 11.19 0.00 41.38
C LEU A 378 11.15 1.15 42.39
N GLU A 379 10.01 1.82 42.54
CA GLU A 379 9.84 2.91 43.50
C GLU A 379 9.91 2.41 44.94
N LYS A 380 9.25 1.28 45.25
CA LYS A 380 9.36 0.63 46.58
C LYS A 380 10.79 0.20 46.91
N GLN A 381 11.58 -0.19 45.92
CA GLN A 381 13.00 -0.54 46.12
C GLN A 381 13.87 0.69 46.42
N LYS A 382 13.55 1.87 45.85
CA LYS A 382 14.22 3.12 46.21
C LYS A 382 13.93 3.53 47.65
N ASP A 383 12.68 3.39 48.11
CA ASP A 383 12.29 3.72 49.49
C ASP A 383 12.91 2.74 50.51
N THR A 384 13.04 1.46 50.14
CA THR A 384 13.66 0.44 51.00
C THR A 384 15.17 0.61 51.13
N ALA A 385 15.84 1.17 50.12
CA ALA A 385 17.28 1.45 50.17
C ALA A 385 17.65 2.65 51.08
N VAL A 386 16.68 3.46 51.51
CA VAL A 386 16.90 4.65 52.35
C VAL A 386 16.78 4.34 53.86
N ILE A 387 16.22 3.20 54.25
CA ILE A 387 15.96 2.86 55.66
C ILE A 387 16.74 1.61 56.11
N MET A 388 18.07 1.63 55.99
CA MET A 388 18.95 0.78 56.82
C MET A 388 20.32 1.46 57.02
N HIS A 389 20.37 2.40 57.96
CA HIS A 389 21.59 2.68 58.72
C HIS A 389 21.22 3.05 60.16
N PRO A 390 21.59 2.24 61.18
CA PRO A 390 21.53 2.61 62.58
C PRO A 390 22.78 3.38 63.02
N GLU A 391 22.57 4.17 64.08
CA GLU A 391 23.35 5.28 64.61
C GLU A 391 24.81 5.03 65.02
N GLY A 392 25.62 6.09 64.98
CA GLY A 392 26.97 6.12 65.57
C GLY A 392 27.73 7.46 65.49
N ILE A 393 27.32 8.45 66.30
CA ILE A 393 28.18 9.44 67.02
C ILE A 393 28.91 10.57 66.22
N ARG A 394 28.43 11.82 66.47
CA ARG A 394 29.10 13.14 66.74
C ARG A 394 30.21 13.60 65.76
N GLN A 395 30.33 14.87 65.32
CA GLN A 395 30.23 16.13 66.07
C GLN A 395 30.27 17.34 65.09
N ALA A 396 29.83 18.50 65.61
CA ALA A 396 29.69 19.85 65.05
C ALA A 396 30.75 20.39 64.06
N THR A 397 30.38 21.33 63.18
CA THR A 397 30.57 22.80 63.36
C THR A 397 30.04 23.65 62.18
N THR A 398 29.25 24.68 62.54
CA THR A 398 29.20 26.08 62.04
C THR A 398 28.91 26.45 60.57
N ASP A 399 27.74 27.10 60.41
CA ASP A 399 27.49 28.45 59.85
C ASP A 399 27.96 28.84 58.44
N LEU A 400 26.99 29.15 57.56
CA LEU A 400 26.69 30.53 57.11
C LEU A 400 25.55 30.55 56.06
N GLN A 401 24.52 31.36 56.37
CA GLN A 401 23.70 32.26 55.51
C GLN A 401 23.61 31.97 53.99
N GLY A 402 22.47 32.00 53.30
CA GLY A 402 21.14 32.53 53.63
C GLY A 402 20.29 32.61 52.34
N ALA A 403 19.17 33.32 52.46
CA ALA A 403 18.21 33.74 51.43
C ALA A 403 17.13 32.71 51.03
N GLY A 404 15.89 33.03 51.43
CA GLY A 404 14.68 32.37 51.02
C GLY A 404 13.96 33.07 49.85
N ALA A 405 13.08 32.25 49.27
CA ALA A 405 11.88 32.57 48.47
C ALA A 405 12.05 33.16 47.06
N PRO A 406 11.05 32.98 46.16
CA PRO A 406 9.95 32.01 46.12
C PRO A 406 9.94 31.16 44.83
N GLY A 407 9.08 30.15 44.82
CA GLY A 407 8.83 29.29 43.67
C GLY A 407 8.33 30.07 42.44
N ALA A 408 8.92 29.74 41.29
CA ALA A 408 8.40 30.04 39.97
C ALA A 408 7.95 28.72 39.35
N THR A 409 6.65 28.45 39.40
CA THR A 409 5.99 27.54 38.47
C THR A 409 5.96 28.23 37.11
N SER A 410 6.96 27.97 36.27
CA SER A 410 6.97 28.42 34.87
C SER A 410 6.15 27.44 34.04
N ASP A 411 4.85 27.74 34.00
CA ASP A 411 3.90 27.19 33.03
C ASP A 411 4.18 27.86 31.69
N GLU A 412 5.19 27.37 30.95
CA GLU A 412 5.36 27.73 29.54
C GLU A 412 4.52 26.76 28.69
N GLU A 413 3.22 27.05 28.59
CA GLU A 413 2.46 26.67 27.41
C GLU A 413 3.13 27.36 26.21
N GLU A 414 3.95 26.60 25.47
CA GLU A 414 4.39 27.00 24.13
C GLU A 414 3.14 27.26 23.28
N ASP A 415 2.83 28.55 23.12
CA ASP A 415 1.71 29.09 22.39
C ASP A 415 1.72 28.53 20.96
N ILE A 416 0.93 27.47 20.71
CA ILE A 416 0.85 26.80 19.43
C ILE A 416 0.43 27.85 18.41
N PRO A 417 1.24 28.14 17.37
CA PRO A 417 0.93 29.22 16.46
C PRO A 417 -0.47 29.00 15.87
N SER A 418 -1.34 30.01 16.03
CA SER A 418 -2.71 29.94 15.53
C SER A 418 -2.74 29.45 14.08
N ARG A 419 -3.70 28.59 13.75
CA ARG A 419 -3.93 28.07 12.38
C ARG A 419 -3.90 29.16 11.31
N CYS A 420 -4.32 30.39 11.65
CA CYS A 420 -4.27 31.55 10.77
C CYS A 420 -2.83 32.05 10.48
N TYR A 421 -1.92 31.92 11.44
CA TYR A 421 -0.50 32.24 11.28
C TYR A 421 0.20 31.23 10.37
N LEU A 422 0.03 29.92 10.60
CA LEU A 422 0.57 28.87 9.72
C LEU A 422 0.05 29.01 8.29
N LYS A 423 -1.25 29.31 8.12
CA LYS A 423 -1.86 29.50 6.80
C LYS A 423 -1.25 30.70 6.06
N ARG A 424 -0.99 31.82 6.75
CA ARG A 424 -0.30 32.98 6.15
C ARG A 424 1.14 32.66 5.76
N GLN A 425 1.87 31.93 6.60
CA GLN A 425 3.25 31.56 6.31
C GLN A 425 3.35 30.60 5.11
N ALA A 426 2.45 29.63 5.02
CA ALA A 426 2.36 28.72 3.88
C ALA A 426 2.08 29.47 2.56
N GLN A 427 1.16 30.46 2.60
CA GLN A 427 0.85 31.28 1.42
C GLN A 427 2.06 32.10 0.96
N LEU A 428 2.80 32.72 1.89
CA LEU A 428 4.04 33.45 1.59
C LEU A 428 5.10 32.56 0.91
N ILE A 429 5.22 31.29 1.32
CA ILE A 429 6.15 30.34 0.72
C ILE A 429 5.73 29.94 -0.70
N VAL A 430 4.42 29.75 -0.92
CA VAL A 430 3.89 29.44 -2.27
C VAL A 430 4.10 30.63 -3.21
N ASP A 431 3.78 31.85 -2.76
CA ASP A 431 3.88 33.05 -3.58
C ASP A 431 5.35 33.37 -3.95
N THR A 432 6.28 33.15 -3.01
CA THR A 432 7.73 33.32 -3.28
C THR A 432 8.28 32.25 -4.21
N LYS A 433 7.77 31.01 -4.19
CA LYS A 433 8.18 29.96 -5.13
C LYS A 433 7.57 30.12 -6.52
N CYS A 434 6.34 30.60 -6.63
CA CYS A 434 5.69 30.85 -7.92
C CYS A 434 6.40 31.95 -8.73
N ARG A 435 7.00 32.97 -8.08
CA ARG A 435 7.77 34.02 -8.77
C ARG A 435 9.10 33.56 -9.38
N ARG A 436 9.65 32.39 -9.01
CA ARG A 436 10.93 31.90 -9.56
C ARG A 436 10.81 30.99 -10.78
N LYS A 437 9.59 30.71 -11.27
CA LYS A 437 9.35 29.92 -12.49
C LYS A 437 9.11 30.83 -13.69
N GLY A 438 10.13 31.59 -14.09
CA GLY A 438 9.99 32.50 -15.23
C GLY A 438 11.32 33.02 -15.75
N PHE A 439 12.08 32.17 -16.45
CA PHE A 439 12.81 32.51 -17.68
C PHE A 439 13.54 31.26 -18.20
N ARG A 440 13.02 30.61 -19.25
CA ARG A 440 13.83 29.76 -20.12
C ARG A 440 13.96 30.50 -21.44
N PRO A 441 15.18 30.80 -21.93
CA PRO A 441 15.35 31.37 -23.26
C PRO A 441 15.06 30.28 -24.31
N PRO A 442 14.58 30.67 -25.51
CA PRO A 442 14.27 29.72 -26.57
C PRO A 442 15.57 29.13 -27.14
N TYR A 443 15.61 27.80 -27.29
CA TYR A 443 16.71 27.10 -27.94
C TYR A 443 16.77 27.43 -29.45
N PRO A 444 17.97 27.52 -30.05
CA PRO A 444 18.10 27.77 -31.49
C PRO A 444 17.81 26.48 -32.25
N ARG A 445 17.03 26.61 -33.33
CA ARG A 445 16.81 25.54 -34.30
C ARG A 445 18.09 25.32 -35.13
N LYS A 446 18.47 24.06 -35.31
CA LYS A 446 19.30 23.60 -36.43
C LYS A 446 18.52 22.54 -37.19
#